data_AF-A0A7J5EKN3-F1
#
_entry.id   AF-A0A7J5EKN3-F1
#
_cell.length_a   1.000
_cell.length_b   1.000
_cell.length_c   1.000
_cell.angle_alpha   90.00
_cell.angle_beta   90.00
_cell.angle_gamma   90.00
#
_symmetry.space_group_name_H-M   'P 1'
#
loop_
_entity.id
_entity.type
_entity.pdbx_description
1 polymer ?
#
loop_
_entity_poly.entity_id
_entity_poly.type
_entity_poly.pdbx_seq_one_letter_code
_entity_poly.pdbx_strand_id
1 'polypeptide(L)'
;MKTNLNVYSPEHLLEQAATAQDHLGYKVLHFYVNADGSLAREVTETMAVFYYLPSGGTLRDSRLNLVLYSARFDAHKGFSKS
;
A
#
# COMPACT_ATOMS: atom_id res chain seq x y z
N MET A 1 6.27 -18.80 -11.65
CA MET A 1 5.04 -18.01 -11.83
C MET A 1 5.36 -16.58 -11.42
N LYS A 2 5.01 -15.57 -12.23
CA LYS A 2 5.09 -14.17 -11.78
C LYS A 2 3.93 -13.94 -10.82
N THR A 3 4.21 -13.77 -9.53
CA THR A 3 3.21 -13.31 -8.56
C THR A 3 2.72 -11.94 -9.01
N ASN A 4 1.41 -11.74 -9.13
CA ASN A 4 0.86 -10.45 -9.51
C ASN A 4 0.85 -9.52 -8.29
N LEU A 5 1.90 -8.70 -8.16
CA LEU A 5 2.10 -7.75 -7.07
C LEU A 5 0.96 -6.73 -6.92
N ASN A 6 0.15 -6.53 -7.96
CA ASN A 6 -0.96 -5.57 -7.92
C ASN A 6 -2.24 -6.14 -7.30
N VAL A 7 -2.28 -7.43 -6.95
CA VAL A 7 -3.35 -7.97 -6.09
C VAL A 7 -3.04 -7.63 -4.64
N TYR A 8 -4.00 -7.11 -3.89
CA TYR A 8 -3.73 -6.67 -2.53
C TYR A 8 -3.50 -7.85 -1.56
N SER A 9 -2.34 -7.82 -0.93
CA SER A 9 -2.03 -8.51 0.32
C SER A 9 -1.08 -7.63 1.16
N PRO A 10 -1.00 -7.83 2.49
CA PRO A 10 0.00 -7.19 3.33
C PRO A 10 1.43 -7.34 2.79
N GLU A 11 1.75 -8.51 2.24
CA GLU A 11 3.06 -8.84 1.69
C GLU A 11 3.34 -8.05 0.41
N HIS A 12 2.37 -8.02 -0.53
CA HIS A 12 2.53 -7.28 -1.78
C HIS A 12 2.59 -5.77 -1.57
N LEU A 13 1.94 -5.23 -0.54
CA LEU A 13 2.10 -3.82 -0.15
C LEU A 13 3.53 -3.51 0.22
N LEU A 14 4.14 -4.33 1.08
CA LEU A 14 5.52 -4.14 1.51
C LEU A 14 6.50 -4.36 0.35
N GLU A 15 6.24 -5.35 -0.52
CA GLU A 15 7.07 -5.63 -1.70
C GLU A 15 7.02 -4.49 -2.74
N GLN A 16 5.83 -3.96 -3.05
CA GLN A 16 5.72 -2.77 -3.90
C GLN A 16 6.42 -1.57 -3.24
N ALA A 17 6.19 -1.34 -1.94
CA ALA A 17 6.80 -0.23 -1.22
C ALA A 17 8.34 -0.30 -1.17
N ALA A 18 8.92 -1.50 -1.12
CA ALA A 18 10.37 -1.69 -1.11
C ALA A 18 11.06 -1.21 -2.39
N THR A 19 10.33 -1.21 -3.52
CA THR A 19 10.86 -0.83 -4.84
C THR A 19 10.30 0.50 -5.35
N ALA A 20 9.20 0.98 -4.77
CA ALA A 20 8.59 2.26 -5.13
C ALA A 20 9.49 3.44 -4.74
N GLN A 21 9.59 4.40 -5.68
CA GLN A 21 10.27 5.67 -5.45
C GLN A 21 9.64 6.40 -4.26
N ASP A 22 10.50 6.99 -3.43
CA ASP A 22 10.06 7.86 -2.35
C ASP A 22 9.75 9.26 -2.86
N HIS A 23 8.60 9.78 -2.46
CA HIS A 23 8.14 11.13 -2.79
C HIS A 23 7.72 11.81 -1.49
N LEU A 24 8.57 12.69 -0.95
CA LEU A 24 8.25 13.51 0.22
C LEU A 24 7.70 12.70 1.41
N GLY A 25 8.23 11.49 1.65
CA GLY A 25 7.80 10.62 2.75
C GLY A 25 6.58 9.73 2.47
N TYR A 26 6.08 9.69 1.24
CA TYR A 26 5.11 8.69 0.79
C TYR A 26 5.61 7.93 -0.45
N LYS A 27 5.01 6.77 -0.69
CA LYS A 27 5.28 5.89 -1.82
C LYS A 27 4.02 5.68 -2.64
N VAL A 28 4.16 5.63 -3.95
CA VAL A 28 3.04 5.42 -4.88
C VAL A 28 2.91 3.93 -5.18
N LEU A 29 1.79 3.34 -4.80
CA LEU A 29 1.49 1.91 -5.00
C LEU A 29 0.29 1.75 -5.95
N HIS A 30 0.20 0.58 -6.59
CA HIS A 30 -0.88 0.28 -7.52
C HIS A 30 -1.54 -1.05 -7.16
N PHE A 31 -2.86 -1.04 -6.96
CA PHE A 31 -3.62 -2.25 -6.66
C PHE A 31 -4.87 -2.37 -7.52
N TYR A 32 -5.22 -3.60 -7.87
CA TYR A 32 -6.55 -3.93 -8.38
C TYR A 32 -7.60 -3.58 -7.33
N VAL A 33 -8.75 -3.13 -7.82
CA VAL A 33 -9.90 -2.76 -6.98
C VAL A 33 -11.16 -3.46 -7.47
N ASN A 34 -12.05 -3.74 -6.53
CA ASN A 34 -13.40 -4.22 -6.82
C ASN A 34 -14.26 -3.08 -7.38
N ALA A 35 -15.47 -3.40 -7.87
CA ALA A 35 -16.39 -2.42 -8.43
C ALA A 35 -16.80 -1.30 -7.44
N ASP A 36 -16.71 -1.57 -6.13
CA ASP A 36 -16.97 -0.59 -5.06
C ASP A 36 -15.74 0.27 -4.69
N GLY A 37 -14.60 0.04 -5.35
CA GLY A 37 -13.33 0.74 -5.09
C GLY A 37 -12.49 0.14 -3.96
N SER A 38 -12.95 -0.92 -3.29
CA SER A 38 -12.16 -1.62 -2.26
C SER A 38 -11.00 -2.41 -2.87
N LEU A 39 -9.93 -2.62 -2.10
CA LEU A 39 -8.77 -3.40 -2.53
C LEU A 39 -9.17 -4.84 -2.91
N ALA A 40 -8.81 -5.28 -4.11
CA ALA A 40 -9.14 -6.61 -4.61
C ALA A 40 -8.10 -7.65 -4.16
N ARG A 41 -8.57 -8.85 -3.82
CA ARG A 41 -7.73 -10.03 -3.52
C ARG A 41 -7.52 -10.95 -4.72
N GLU A 42 -7.95 -10.50 -5.88
CA GLU A 42 -7.79 -11.14 -7.18
C GLU A 42 -7.58 -10.07 -8.26
N VAL A 43 -7.23 -10.51 -9.47
CA VAL A 43 -7.09 -9.59 -10.61
C VAL A 43 -8.47 -9.13 -11.04
N THR A 44 -8.64 -7.82 -11.20
CA THR A 44 -9.88 -7.22 -11.70
C THR A 44 -9.58 -6.37 -12.94
N GLU A 45 -10.63 -5.80 -13.54
CA GLU A 45 -10.50 -4.92 -14.71
C GLU A 45 -9.90 -3.54 -14.36
N THR A 46 -9.97 -3.14 -13.09
CA THR A 46 -9.62 -1.78 -12.66
C THR A 46 -8.48 -1.80 -11.67
N MET A 47 -7.49 -0.93 -11.89
CA MET A 47 -6.39 -0.68 -10.98
C MET A 47 -6.41 0.78 -10.53
N ALA A 48 -6.13 1.02 -9.26
CA ALA A 48 -6.10 2.35 -8.67
C ALA A 48 -4.73 2.67 -8.07
N VAL A 49 -4.46 3.97 -7.94
CA VAL A 49 -3.27 4.51 -7.29
C VAL A 49 -3.53 4.73 -5.81
N PHE A 50 -2.55 4.37 -4.99
CA PHE A 50 -2.58 4.56 -3.55
C PHE A 50 -1.31 5.26 -3.07
N TYR A 51 -1.46 6.04 -2.00
CA TYR A 51 -0.36 6.72 -1.34
C TYR A 51 -0.08 6.04 -0.01
N TYR A 52 1.06 5.38 0.06
CA TYR A 52 1.52 4.70 1.25
C TYR A 52 2.48 5.59 2.02
N LEU A 53 2.16 5.89 3.27
CA LEU A 53 3.02 6.58 4.21
C LEU A 53 3.69 5.52 5.10
N PRO A 54 5.00 5.22 4.89
CA PRO A 54 5.70 4.19 5.66
C PRO A 54 5.75 4.52 7.15
N SER A 55 5.89 5.81 7.49
CA SER A 55 5.75 6.29 8.86
C SER A 55 4.29 6.16 9.31
N GLY A 56 4.06 5.33 10.32
CA GLY A 56 2.72 5.02 10.81
C GLY A 56 1.93 4.02 9.96
N GLY A 57 2.51 3.45 8.89
CA GLY A 57 1.91 2.34 8.15
C GLY A 57 0.51 2.63 7.59
N THR A 58 0.35 3.80 6.95
CA THR A 58 -0.96 4.29 6.46
C THR A 58 -1.04 4.18 4.95
N LEU A 59 -2.15 3.65 4.43
CA LEU A 59 -2.48 3.70 2.99
C LEU A 59 -3.67 4.62 2.75
N ARG A 60 -3.55 5.51 1.77
CA ARG A 60 -4.62 6.38 1.32
C ARG A 60 -4.93 6.19 -0.15
N ASP A 61 -6.17 6.48 -0.53
CA ASP A 61 -6.58 6.51 -1.94
C ASP A 61 -6.15 7.83 -2.61
N SER A 62 -6.48 7.98 -3.90
CA SER A 62 -6.18 9.19 -4.69
C SER A 62 -6.89 10.46 -4.18
N ARG A 63 -7.93 10.31 -3.37
CA ARG A 63 -8.68 11.39 -2.72
C ARG A 63 -8.19 11.63 -1.28
N LEU A 64 -7.10 10.98 -0.89
CA LEU A 64 -6.49 11.02 0.44
C LEU A 64 -7.38 10.46 1.56
N ASN A 65 -8.42 9.68 1.24
CA ASN A 65 -9.19 8.96 2.25
C ASN A 65 -8.35 7.83 2.83
N LEU A 66 -8.57 7.52 4.11
CA LEU A 66 -7.91 6.40 4.77
C LEU A 66 -8.46 5.07 4.22
N VAL A 67 -7.60 4.27 3.62
CA VAL A 67 -7.95 2.91 3.14
C VAL A 67 -7.61 1.88 4.22
N LEU A 68 -6.40 1.97 4.77
CA LEU A 68 -6.00 1.17 5.92
C LEU A 68 -4.95 1.89 6.76
N TYR A 69 -4.92 1.54 8.04
CA TYR A 69 -3.89 1.90 9.00
C TYR A 69 -3.47 0.64 9.75
N SER A 70 -2.16 0.35 9.79
CA SER A 70 -1.65 -0.76 10.59
C SER A 70 -0.22 -0.51 11.01
N ALA A 71 0.03 -0.60 12.31
CA ALA A 71 1.38 -0.56 12.86
C ALA A 71 2.24 -1.76 12.43
N ARG A 72 1.71 -2.77 11.71
CA ARG A 72 2.54 -3.81 11.06
C ARG A 72 3.29 -3.26 9.85
N PHE A 73 2.73 -2.23 9.22
CA PHE A 73 3.30 -1.57 8.05
C PHE A 73 4.15 -0.36 8.46
N ASP A 74 4.27 -0.04 9.74
CA ASP A 74 5.15 1.06 10.13
C ASP A 74 6.62 0.68 9.95
N ALA A 75 7.28 1.27 8.95
CA ALA A 75 8.68 1.02 8.64
C ALA A 75 9.64 1.53 9.73
N HIS A 76 9.16 2.39 10.64
CA HIS A 76 9.95 2.95 11.74
C HIS A 76 9.65 2.30 13.09
N LYS A 77 8.84 1.23 13.11
CA LYS A 77 8.53 0.50 14.34
C LYS A 77 9.77 -0.20 14.89
N GLY A 78 10.44 0.46 15.82
CA GLY A 78 11.71 0.01 16.39
C GLY A 78 12.64 1.14 16.82
N PHE A 79 12.46 2.36 16.30
CA PHE A 79 13.22 3.54 16.75
C PHE A 79 12.73 4.12 18.09
N SER A 80 11.67 3.54 18.67
CA SER A 80 11.25 3.81 20.04
C SER A 80 11.81 2.73 20.97
N LYS A 81 13.10 2.84 21.32
CA LYS A 81 13.68 2.52 22.63
C LYS A 81 15.17 2.88 22.65
N SER A 82 15.46 3.78 23.58
CA SER A 82 16.70 4.22 24.22
C SER A 82 17.99 3.46 23.91
#